data_AF-A0A1M3E795-F1
#
_entry.id   AF-A0A1M3E795-F1
#
_cell.length_a   1.000
_cell.length_b   1.000
_cell.length_c   1.000
_cell.angle_alpha   90.00
_cell.angle_beta   90.00
_cell.angle_gamma   90.00
#
_symmetry.space_group_name_H-M   'P 1'
#
loop_
_entity.id
_entity.type
_entity.pdbx_description
1 polymer ?
#
loop_
_entity_poly.entity_id
_entity_poly.type
_entity_poly.pdbx_seq_one_letter_code
_entity_poly.pdbx_strand_id
1 'polypeptide(L)'
;MTKRKAKRLLKQQISTFSTCDHKGNHFFKTLSITESIFGSKSVEYRTLSQMINSLDHPNYEKSTTRFLQNLIEIIEVKGIQKNGNFLSRMSEGWLIACITIIVPIIFGLGYWVKSVEKSVEQQQTKEEIIKQQIK
;
A
#
# COMPACT_ATOMS: atom_id res chain seq x y z
N MET A 1 6.95 7.72 12.14
CA MET A 1 6.11 7.68 13.36
C MET A 1 5.74 6.23 13.65
N THR A 2 5.71 5.79 14.92
CA THR A 2 5.38 4.41 15.29
C THR A 2 3.87 4.19 15.45
N LYS A 3 3.38 2.97 15.20
CA LYS A 3 1.95 2.59 15.36
C LYS A 3 1.41 2.97 16.75
N ARG A 4 2.18 2.65 17.81
CA ARG A 4 1.82 2.95 19.21
C ARG A 4 1.67 4.46 19.46
N LYS A 5 2.58 5.28 18.93
CA LYS A 5 2.54 6.74 19.09
C LYS A 5 1.35 7.35 18.33
N ALA A 6 1.09 6.89 17.10
CA ALA A 6 -0.04 7.35 16.29
C ALA A 6 -1.38 7.06 16.97
N LYS A 7 -1.59 5.82 17.44
CA LYS A 7 -2.81 5.45 18.18
C LYS A 7 -2.99 6.29 19.46
N ARG A 8 -1.91 6.54 20.20
CA ARG A 8 -1.96 7.38 21.42
C ARG A 8 -2.41 8.81 21.09
N LEU A 9 -1.86 9.42 20.04
CA LEU A 9 -2.21 10.78 19.64
C LEU A 9 -3.66 10.89 19.18
N LEU A 10 -4.17 9.92 18.42
CA LEU A 10 -5.57 9.90 17.97
C LEU A 10 -6.55 9.68 19.14
N LYS A 11 -6.24 8.76 20.07
CA LYS A 11 -7.04 8.56 21.29
C LYS A 11 -7.08 9.82 22.15
N GLN A 12 -5.95 10.53 22.26
CA GLN A 12 -5.87 11.78 22.98
C GLN A 12 -6.73 12.88 22.31
N GLN A 13 -6.78 12.95 20.98
CA GLN A 13 -7.69 13.90 20.31
C GLN A 13 -9.16 13.55 20.56
N ILE A 14 -9.54 12.27 20.47
CA ILE A 14 -10.90 11.82 20.78
C ILE A 14 -11.34 12.24 22.19
N SER A 15 -10.50 12.04 23.20
CA SER A 15 -10.82 12.43 24.58
C SER A 15 -10.89 13.94 24.80
N THR A 16 -10.25 14.73 23.93
CA THR A 16 -10.25 16.19 24.07
C THR A 16 -11.44 16.83 23.34
N PHE A 17 -11.99 16.18 22.31
CA PHE A 17 -13.20 16.66 21.64
C PHE A 17 -14.42 16.72 22.55
N SER A 18 -14.52 15.84 23.55
CA SER A 18 -15.63 15.83 24.51
C SER A 18 -15.56 16.92 25.58
N THR A 19 -14.49 17.74 25.62
CA THR A 19 -14.22 18.68 26.72
C THR A 19 -13.81 20.08 26.26
N CYS A 20 -13.79 20.37 24.95
CA CYS A 20 -13.16 21.59 24.44
C CYS A 20 -14.14 22.57 23.79
N ASP A 21 -14.18 23.80 24.32
CA ASP A 21 -14.99 24.92 23.81
C ASP A 21 -14.42 25.55 22.51
N HIS A 22 -13.18 25.18 22.11
CA HIS A 22 -12.49 25.78 20.96
C HIS A 22 -12.27 24.77 19.83
N LYS A 23 -13.36 24.48 19.11
CA LYS A 23 -13.44 23.46 18.06
C LYS A 23 -12.44 23.68 16.92
N GLY A 24 -12.21 24.92 16.49
CA GLY A 24 -11.29 25.26 15.40
C GLY A 24 -9.83 24.88 15.68
N ASN A 25 -9.29 25.28 16.83
CA ASN A 25 -7.90 24.97 17.21
C ASN A 25 -7.67 23.46 17.36
N HIS A 26 -8.65 22.74 17.92
CA HIS A 26 -8.58 21.29 18.05
C HIS A 26 -8.64 20.58 16.69
N PHE A 27 -9.43 21.08 15.76
CA PHE A 27 -9.49 20.55 14.41
C PHE A 27 -8.16 20.69 13.69
N PHE A 28 -7.53 21.87 13.68
CA PHE A 28 -6.24 22.07 13.02
C PHE A 28 -5.13 21.20 13.65
N LYS A 29 -5.14 21.03 14.97
CA LYS A 29 -4.22 20.12 15.67
C LYS A 29 -4.45 18.66 15.26
N THR A 30 -5.71 18.25 15.14
CA THR A 30 -6.09 16.90 14.68
C THR A 30 -5.73 16.68 13.21
N LEU A 31 -5.87 17.70 12.38
CA LEU A 31 -5.48 17.70 10.97
C LEU A 31 -3.98 17.54 10.80
N SER A 32 -3.18 18.31 11.55
CA SER A 32 -1.72 18.19 11.58
C SER A 32 -1.25 16.82 12.09
N ILE A 33 -1.90 16.26 13.11
CA ILE A 33 -1.62 14.90 13.58
C ILE A 33 -1.91 13.88 12.47
N THR A 34 -3.05 14.01 11.79
CA THR A 34 -3.44 13.11 10.69
C THR A 34 -2.45 13.20 9.53
N GLU A 35 -2.03 14.41 9.15
CA GLU A 35 -0.97 14.64 8.15
C GLU A 35 0.34 13.95 8.56
N SER A 36 0.72 14.07 9.83
CA SER A 36 1.96 13.48 10.33
C SER A 36 1.92 11.95 10.36
N ILE A 37 0.73 11.33 10.43
CA ILE A 37 0.52 9.88 10.40
C ILE A 37 0.48 9.38 8.96
N PHE A 38 -0.43 9.89 8.13
CA PHE A 38 -0.76 9.33 6.82
C PHE A 38 -0.15 10.11 5.64
N GLY A 39 0.29 11.35 5.86
CA GLY A 39 0.81 12.25 4.83
C GLY A 39 -0.28 13.13 4.20
N SER A 40 0.12 14.31 3.70
CA SER A 40 -0.80 15.29 3.10
C SER A 40 -1.47 14.83 1.81
N LYS A 41 -0.94 13.78 1.17
CA LYS A 41 -1.51 13.17 -0.04
C LYS A 41 -2.51 12.05 0.25
N SER A 42 -2.68 11.66 1.52
CA SER A 42 -3.54 10.53 1.89
C SER A 42 -5.03 10.91 1.78
N VAL A 43 -5.87 9.89 1.54
CA VAL A 43 -7.32 10.07 1.52
C VAL A 43 -7.82 10.50 2.90
N GLU A 44 -7.27 9.91 3.96
CA GLU A 44 -7.59 10.20 5.35
C GLU A 44 -7.36 11.68 5.70
N TYR A 45 -6.22 12.24 5.29
CA TYR A 45 -5.92 13.64 5.48
C TYR A 45 -6.87 14.54 4.68
N ARG A 46 -7.13 14.22 3.41
CA ARG A 46 -8.04 15.01 2.56
C ARG A 46 -9.47 14.99 3.07
N THR A 47 -9.98 13.83 3.47
CA THR A 47 -11.32 13.67 4.04
C THR A 47 -11.45 14.48 5.32
N LEU A 48 -10.47 14.39 6.22
CA LEU A 48 -10.48 15.20 7.44
C LEU A 48 -10.45 16.70 7.12
N SER A 49 -9.59 17.13 6.18
CA SER A 49 -9.49 18.55 5.78
C SER A 49 -10.81 19.11 5.25
N GLN A 50 -11.62 18.30 4.55
CA GLN A 50 -12.92 18.72 4.04
C GLN A 50 -13.98 18.86 5.15
N MET A 51 -13.82 18.17 6.28
CA MET A 51 -14.72 18.29 7.43
C MET A 51 -14.60 19.64 8.15
N ILE A 52 -13.65 20.50 7.76
CA ILE A 52 -13.56 21.88 8.29
C ILE A 52 -14.84 22.67 8.05
N ASN A 53 -15.49 22.45 6.90
CA ASN A 53 -16.73 23.14 6.52
C ASN A 53 -17.92 22.71 7.39
N SER A 54 -17.75 21.66 8.20
CA SER A 54 -18.79 21.11 9.07
C SER A 54 -18.57 21.45 10.54
N LEU A 55 -17.61 22.32 10.88
CA LEU A 55 -17.25 22.67 12.26
C LEU A 55 -18.46 23.14 13.10
N ASP A 56 -19.37 23.90 12.48
CA ASP A 56 -20.56 24.45 13.14
C ASP A 56 -21.76 23.49 13.14
N HIS A 57 -21.62 22.32 12.51
CA HIS A 57 -22.71 21.35 12.44
C HIS A 57 -22.92 20.67 13.81
N PRO A 58 -24.17 20.52 14.29
CA PRO A 58 -24.45 19.95 15.62
C PRO A 58 -23.92 18.52 15.79
N ASN A 59 -23.82 17.74 14.71
CA ASN A 59 -23.27 16.39 14.71
C ASN A 59 -21.75 16.30 14.43
N TYR A 60 -21.05 17.43 14.34
CA TYR A 60 -19.63 17.49 13.98
C TYR A 60 -18.74 16.64 14.90
N GLU A 61 -18.93 16.75 16.21
CA GLU A 61 -18.13 16.01 17.20
C GLU A 61 -18.32 14.50 17.07
N LYS A 62 -19.57 14.06 16.90
CA LYS A 62 -19.91 12.64 16.73
C LYS A 62 -19.29 12.09 15.43
N SER A 63 -19.41 12.82 14.34
CA SER A 63 -18.86 12.44 13.03
C SER A 63 -17.33 12.39 13.05
N THR A 64 -16.69 13.40 13.63
CA THR A 64 -15.22 13.50 13.73
C THR A 64 -14.67 12.42 14.67
N THR A 65 -15.32 12.17 15.80
CA THR A 65 -14.91 11.10 16.73
C THR A 65 -15.00 9.73 16.08
N ARG A 66 -16.09 9.43 15.37
CA ARG A 66 -16.25 8.18 14.62
C ARG A 66 -15.20 8.05 13.52
N PHE A 67 -14.90 9.14 12.81
CA PHE A 67 -13.83 9.16 11.81
C PHE A 67 -12.46 8.85 12.44
N LEU A 68 -12.11 9.48 13.57
CA LEU A 68 -10.85 9.20 14.28
C LEU A 68 -10.77 7.77 14.81
N GLN A 69 -11.88 7.18 15.26
CA GLN A 69 -11.94 5.76 15.63
C GLN A 69 -11.65 4.85 14.44
N ASN A 70 -12.23 5.14 13.28
CA ASN A 70 -11.94 4.41 12.05
C ASN A 70 -10.46 4.55 11.65
N LEU A 71 -9.83 5.71 11.84
CA LEU A 71 -8.39 5.87 11.58
C LEU A 71 -7.53 5.00 12.51
N ILE A 72 -7.93 4.82 13.76
CA ILE A 72 -7.22 3.94 14.71
C ILE A 72 -7.29 2.48 14.22
N GLU A 73 -8.46 2.05 13.75
CA GLU A 73 -8.67 0.71 13.19
C GLU A 73 -7.87 0.51 11.89
N ILE A 74 -7.83 1.51 11.02
CA ILE A 74 -7.00 1.48 9.80
C ILE A 74 -5.51 1.33 10.15
N ILE A 75 -5.01 2.04 11.18
CA ILE A 75 -3.62 1.89 11.64
C ILE A 75 -3.35 0.49 12.22
N GLU A 76 -4.36 -0.14 12.81
CA GLU A 76 -4.29 -1.50 13.33
C GLU A 76 -4.16 -2.53 12.21
N VAL A 77 -5.08 -2.49 11.26
CA VAL A 77 -5.21 -3.48 10.18
C VAL A 77 -4.21 -3.24 9.05
N LYS A 78 -4.13 -2.00 8.54
CA LYS A 78 -3.30 -1.65 7.36
C LYS A 78 -1.92 -1.10 7.75
N GLY A 79 -1.75 -0.63 8.98
CA GLY A 79 -0.52 0.00 9.43
C GLY A 79 -0.40 1.47 9.02
N ILE A 80 0.75 2.08 9.32
CA ILE A 80 1.04 3.48 8.96
C ILE A 80 1.72 3.47 7.60
N GLN A 81 0.96 3.73 6.52
CA GLN A 81 1.53 3.95 5.20
C GLN A 81 1.62 5.44 4.93
N LYS A 82 2.82 6.01 5.06
CA LYS A 82 3.09 7.43 4.76
C LYS A 82 3.21 7.72 3.26
N ASN A 83 3.56 6.71 2.50
CA ASN A 83 3.66 6.73 1.06
C ASN A 83 3.02 5.41 0.62
N GLY A 84 2.06 5.48 -0.29
CA GLY A 84 1.40 4.28 -0.80
C GLY A 84 2.42 3.24 -1.27
N ASN A 85 2.02 1.97 -1.25
CA ASN A 85 2.81 0.85 -1.74
C ASN A 85 3.48 1.19 -3.09
N PHE A 86 4.65 0.61 -3.38
CA PHE A 86 5.37 0.79 -4.65
C PHE A 86 4.44 0.67 -5.88
N LEU A 87 3.53 -0.30 -5.84
CA LEU A 87 2.50 -0.53 -6.87
C LEU A 87 1.50 0.63 -7.02
N SER A 88 1.17 1.33 -5.94
CA SER A 88 0.27 2.50 -5.96
C SER A 88 0.95 3.80 -6.39
N ARG A 89 2.29 3.80 -6.48
CA ARG A 89 3.09 4.94 -6.97
C ARG A 89 3.49 4.79 -8.43
N MET A 90 3.38 3.58 -8.99
CA MET A 90 3.55 3.34 -10.43
C MET A 90 2.32 3.86 -11.17
N SER A 91 2.54 4.59 -12.26
CA SER A 91 1.42 4.95 -13.15
C SER A 91 0.83 3.69 -13.79
N GLU A 92 -0.43 3.76 -14.21
CA GLU A 92 -1.10 2.66 -14.90
C GLU A 92 -0.29 2.14 -16.09
N GLY A 93 0.39 3.03 -16.82
CA GLY A 93 1.30 2.66 -17.91
C GLY A 93 2.50 1.82 -17.48
N TRP A 94 3.06 2.07 -16.29
CA TRP A 94 4.15 1.25 -15.74
C TRP A 94 3.66 -0.13 -15.26
N LEU A 95 2.46 -0.20 -14.68
CA LEU A 95 1.82 -1.46 -14.31
C LEU A 95 1.56 -2.34 -15.54
N ILE A 96 1.03 -1.75 -16.60
CA ILE A 96 0.80 -2.43 -17.88
C ILE A 96 2.14 -2.87 -18.49
N ALA A 97 3.16 -1.99 -18.52
CA ALA A 97 4.48 -2.32 -19.03
C ALA A 97 5.15 -3.47 -18.27
N CYS A 98 5.02 -3.52 -16.93
CA CYS A 98 5.52 -4.65 -16.15
C CYS A 98 4.85 -5.97 -16.59
N ILE A 99 3.54 -5.99 -16.78
CA ILE A 99 2.83 -7.20 -17.21
C ILE A 99 3.22 -7.57 -18.65
N THR A 100 3.27 -6.61 -19.57
CA THR A 100 3.51 -6.88 -21.00
C THR A 100 4.97 -7.16 -21.33
N ILE A 101 5.92 -6.76 -20.49
CA ILE A 101 7.36 -6.98 -20.74
C ILE A 101 7.89 -8.15 -19.91
N ILE A 102 7.57 -8.21 -18.61
CA ILE A 102 8.15 -9.23 -17.72
C ILE A 102 7.55 -10.61 -18.02
N VAL A 103 6.25 -10.70 -18.30
CA VAL A 103 5.59 -12.00 -18.56
C VAL A 103 6.14 -12.67 -19.82
N PRO A 104 6.29 -12.00 -20.98
CA PRO A 104 6.90 -12.62 -22.16
C PRO A 104 8.37 -12.97 -21.99
N ILE A 105 9.13 -12.18 -21.23
CA ILE A 105 10.54 -12.49 -20.94
C ILE A 105 10.64 -13.78 -20.12
N ILE A 106 9.85 -13.93 -19.06
CA ILE A 106 9.85 -15.14 -18.23
C ILE A 106 9.40 -16.35 -19.06
N PHE A 107 8.37 -16.18 -19.89
CA PHE A 107 7.90 -17.26 -20.77
C PHE A 107 8.96 -17.65 -21.81
N GLY A 108 9.62 -16.67 -22.42
CA GLY A 108 10.70 -16.88 -23.40
C GLY A 108 11.92 -17.58 -22.78
N LEU A 109 12.33 -17.18 -21.57
CA LEU A 109 13.39 -17.85 -20.83
C LEU A 109 13.02 -19.29 -20.49
N GLY A 110 11.79 -19.54 -20.03
CA GLY A 110 11.31 -20.89 -19.77
C GLY A 110 11.31 -21.78 -21.02
N TYR A 111 10.88 -21.23 -22.16
CA TYR A 111 10.92 -21.94 -23.44
C TYR A 111 12.35 -22.25 -23.89
N TRP A 112 13.26 -21.28 -23.74
CA TRP A 112 14.67 -21.45 -24.10
C TRP A 112 15.35 -22.53 -23.25
N VAL A 113 15.17 -22.51 -21.92
CA VAL A 113 15.71 -23.54 -21.02
C VAL A 113 15.23 -24.93 -21.43
N LYS A 114 13.92 -25.08 -21.67
CA LYS A 114 13.35 -26.37 -22.11
C LYS A 114 13.87 -26.83 -23.47
N SER A 115 14.12 -25.89 -24.40
CA SER A 115 14.70 -26.20 -25.70
C SER A 115 16.17 -26.64 -25.59
N VAL A 116 16.93 -26.03 -24.67
CA VAL A 116 18.32 -26.42 -24.39
C VAL A 116 18.36 -27.82 -23.78
N GLU A 117 17.51 -28.13 -22.81
CA GLU A 117 17.42 -29.48 -22.22
C GLU A 117 17.12 -30.54 -23.29
N LYS A 118 16.13 -30.29 -24.15
CA LYS A 118 15.74 -31.24 -25.20
C LYS A 118 16.83 -31.47 -26.25
N SER A 119 17.64 -30.45 -26.53
CA SER A 119 18.75 -30.57 -27.50
C SER A 119 19.95 -31.32 -26.90
N VAL A 120 20.21 -31.15 -25.60
CA VAL A 120 21.22 -31.92 -24.86
C VAL A 120 20.83 -33.40 -24.78
N GLU A 121 19.56 -33.72 -24.46
CA GLU A 121 19.06 -35.11 -24.46
C GLU A 121 19.23 -35.79 -25.82
N GLN A 122 18.88 -35.09 -26.91
CA GLN A 122 19.01 -35.64 -28.27
C GLN A 122 20.47 -35.87 -28.70
N GLN A 123 21.41 -35.06 -28.23
CA GLN A 123 22.85 -35.29 -28.48
C GLN A 123 23.35 -36.52 -27.72
N GLN A 124 22.96 -36.69 -26.46
CA GLN A 124 23.35 -37.84 -25.64
C GLN A 124 22.82 -39.16 -26.21
N THR A 125 21.56 -39.20 -26.65
CA THR A 125 20.98 -40.40 -27.28
C THR A 125 21.69 -40.79 -28.58
N LYS A 126 22.09 -39.80 -29.40
CA LYS A 126 22.84 -40.06 -30.63
C LYS A 126 24.24 -40.61 -30.35
N GLU A 127 24.93 -40.07 -29.36
CA GLU A 127 26.25 -40.58 -28.96
C GLU A 127 26.18 -42.00 -28.39
N GLU A 128 25.14 -42.33 -27.62
CA GLU A 128 24.94 -43.70 -27.12
C GLU A 128 24.65 -44.71 -28.24
N ILE A 129 23.81 -44.35 -29.21
CA ILE A 129 23.52 -45.20 -30.38
C ILE A 129 24.79 -45.46 -31.20
N ILE A 130 25.61 -44.43 -31.44
CA ILE A 130 26.87 -44.57 -32.18
C ILE A 130 27.85 -45.48 -31.43
N LYS A 131 27.97 -45.34 -30.11
CA LYS A 131 28.82 -46.22 -29.28
C LYS A 131 28.38 -47.68 -29.28
N GLN A 132 27.07 -47.95 -29.40
CA GLN A 132 26.54 -49.31 -29.50
C GLN A 132 26.78 -49.96 -30.88
N GLN A 133 26.88 -49.17 -31.95
CA GLN A 133 27.14 -49.69 -33.31
C GLN A 133 28.61 -49.96 -33.61
N ILE A 134 29.54 -49.39 -32.83
CA ILE A 134 30.99 -49.57 -33.00
C ILE A 134 31.53 -50.77 -32.18
N LYS A 135 30.66 -51.43 -31.40
CA LYS A 135 31.02 -52.56 -30.53
C LYS A 135 30.55 -53.89 -31.14
#